data_AF-A0A6S7J019-F1
#
_entry.id   AF-A0A6S7J019-F1
#
_cell.length_a   1.000
_cell.length_b   1.000
_cell.length_c   1.000
_cell.angle_alpha   90.00
_cell.angle_beta   90.00
_cell.angle_gamma   90.00
#
_symmetry.space_group_name_H-M   'P 1'
#
loop_
_entity.id
_entity.type
_entity.pdbx_description
1 polymer ?
#
loop_
_entity_poly.entity_id
_entity_poly.type
_entity_poly.pdbx_seq_one_letter_code
_entity_poly.pdbx_strand_id
1 'polypeptide(L)'
;MVLGDSGEMVETEFMVDERKQPLLEIRERMLSSQEKYMRQRTNGEYDKLTKNSLTKSLKAINEHIEGENEDEMRDRLKDIESTRHLKMWHDLSTIANHGHLVFMVSCLYDLAVHYTTEEYQNLTGNKNIDIQMKVQTPEVYIVARSGSSDVEQLSYIDTRLECLQDMKAKLQTKSGNNDTDTMRFFHGDSPARQLEAGQQKRGNFYCSGCGANAQQAYQLDICFSCHYLSLSDRQQIVLAGPLGRKNSLAKSPKPFKKLKKDELIRELNARGNYKGDKKNELEKILAEDLRRGSTSTSITLRKPNINSPIHQL
;
A
#
# COMPACT_ATOMS: atom_id res chain seq x y z
N MET A 1 -11.96 18.49 19.15
CA MET A 1 -12.91 18.81 20.24
C MET A 1 -12.76 17.78 21.34
N VAL A 2 -12.46 18.24 22.54
CA VAL A 2 -12.35 17.42 23.75
C VAL A 2 -13.32 17.99 24.78
N LEU A 3 -13.95 17.12 25.59
CA LEU A 3 -14.82 17.58 26.67
C LEU A 3 -13.94 18.14 27.79
N GLY A 4 -14.07 19.42 28.09
CA GLY A 4 -13.35 20.05 29.19
C GLY A 4 -13.92 19.62 30.55
N ASP A 5 -13.16 19.88 31.62
CA ASP A 5 -13.54 19.52 33.00
C ASP A 5 -14.85 20.20 33.46
N SER A 6 -15.27 21.26 32.78
CA SER A 6 -16.55 21.96 32.99
C SER A 6 -17.73 21.39 32.18
N GLY A 7 -17.51 20.34 31.38
CA GLY A 7 -18.53 19.74 30.50
C GLY A 7 -18.75 20.47 29.16
N GLU A 8 -17.95 21.50 28.87
CA GLU A 8 -18.01 22.24 27.61
C GLU A 8 -17.17 21.56 26.52
N MET A 9 -17.64 21.63 25.27
CA MET A 9 -16.90 21.10 24.12
C MET A 9 -15.82 22.11 23.73
N VAL A 10 -14.58 21.84 24.11
CA VAL A 10 -13.45 22.71 23.83
C VAL A 10 -12.83 22.32 22.49
N GLU A 11 -12.77 23.28 21.57
CA GLU A 11 -11.95 23.16 20.38
C GLU A 11 -10.49 23.41 20.77
N THR A 12 -9.64 22.40 20.54
CA THR A 12 -8.23 22.44 20.90
C THR A 12 -7.44 22.38 19.61
N GLU A 13 -6.77 23.48 19.26
CA GLU A 13 -5.74 23.50 18.24
C GLU A 13 -4.41 23.14 18.90
N PHE A 14 -3.67 22.22 18.29
CA PHE A 14 -2.30 21.94 18.68
C PHE A 14 -1.43 21.85 17.43
N MET A 15 -0.24 22.43 17.52
CA MET A 15 0.80 22.28 16.50
C MET A 15 1.26 20.82 16.51
N VAL A 16 1.09 20.14 15.39
CA VAL A 16 1.68 18.84 15.13
C VAL A 16 3.06 19.07 14.53
N ASP A 17 4.11 18.82 15.30
CA ASP A 17 5.45 18.77 14.74
C ASP A 17 5.61 17.46 13.98
N GLU A 18 5.70 17.55 12.66
CA GLU A 18 6.04 16.44 11.78
C GLU A 18 7.41 16.66 11.15
N ARG A 19 8.20 15.59 11.06
CA ARG A 19 9.37 15.52 10.21
C ARG A 19 9.07 14.57 9.07
N LYS A 20 8.76 15.13 7.91
CA LYS A 20 8.57 14.42 6.64
C LYS A 20 9.84 14.52 5.81
N GLN A 21 10.30 13.39 5.30
CA GLN A 21 11.25 13.36 4.18
C GLN A 21 10.46 13.20 2.88
N PRO A 22 10.70 14.01 1.83
CA PRO A 22 10.05 13.82 0.54
C PRO A 22 10.28 12.40 0.01
N LEU A 23 9.21 11.74 -0.42
CA LEU A 23 9.30 10.34 -0.85
C LEU A 23 10.22 10.19 -2.07
N LEU A 24 10.22 11.16 -2.98
CA LEU A 24 11.14 11.20 -4.11
C LEU A 24 12.61 11.13 -3.67
N GLU A 25 13.03 11.98 -2.72
CA GLU A 25 14.41 11.99 -2.21
C GLU A 25 14.80 10.66 -1.54
N ILE A 26 13.87 10.04 -0.81
CA ILE A 26 14.10 8.71 -0.23
C ILE A 26 14.33 7.69 -1.34
N ARG A 27 13.49 7.69 -2.38
CA ARG A 27 13.59 6.73 -3.48
C ARG A 27 14.89 6.90 -4.28
N GLU A 28 15.34 8.14 -4.48
CA GLU A 28 16.61 8.47 -5.12
C GLU A 28 17.80 7.98 -4.29
N ARG A 29 17.78 8.23 -2.98
CA ARG A 29 18.81 7.76 -2.05
C ARG A 29 18.89 6.24 -2.00
N MET A 30 17.73 5.58 -1.92
CA MET A 30 17.61 4.13 -1.99
C MET A 30 18.19 3.62 -3.31
N LEU A 31 17.79 4.18 -4.46
CA LEU A 31 18.33 3.80 -5.77
C LEU A 31 19.85 3.94 -5.83
N SER A 32 20.38 5.10 -5.46
CA SER A 32 21.82 5.37 -5.46
C SER A 32 22.61 4.36 -4.60
N SER A 33 22.04 3.92 -3.47
CA SER A 33 22.68 2.93 -2.59
C SER A 33 22.55 1.47 -3.08
N GLN A 34 21.48 1.17 -3.82
CA GLN A 34 21.07 -0.19 -4.20
C GLN A 34 21.45 -0.56 -5.63
N GLU A 35 21.70 0.41 -6.51
CA GLU A 35 21.96 0.22 -7.94
C GLU A 35 23.03 -0.83 -8.21
N LYS A 36 24.10 -0.84 -7.41
CA LYS A 36 25.19 -1.83 -7.52
C LYS A 36 24.75 -3.27 -7.28
N TYR A 37 23.64 -3.49 -6.57
CA TYR A 37 23.07 -4.81 -6.29
C TYR A 37 22.00 -5.21 -7.30
N MET A 38 21.65 -4.33 -8.25
CA MET A 38 20.59 -4.55 -9.22
C MET A 38 21.13 -5.20 -10.50
N ARG A 39 20.31 -6.04 -11.13
CA ARG A 39 20.54 -6.63 -12.45
C ARG A 39 20.22 -5.61 -13.53
N GLN A 40 21.06 -4.59 -13.66
CA GLN A 40 20.85 -3.58 -14.70
C GLN A 40 21.45 -4.02 -16.02
N ARG A 41 20.59 -4.14 -17.04
CA ARG A 41 20.99 -4.26 -18.44
C ARG A 41 20.68 -2.97 -19.16
N THR A 42 21.57 -2.56 -20.04
CA THR A 42 21.34 -1.50 -21.02
C THR A 42 20.37 -1.99 -22.10
N ASN A 43 19.70 -1.06 -22.81
CA ASN A 43 18.84 -1.42 -23.95
C ASN A 43 19.57 -2.31 -24.97
N GLY A 44 20.82 -1.97 -25.30
CA GLY A 44 21.63 -2.76 -26.23
C GLY A 44 22.05 -4.14 -25.72
N GLU A 45 21.94 -4.41 -24.41
CA GLU A 45 22.11 -5.76 -23.86
C GLU A 45 20.82 -6.57 -23.98
N TYR A 46 19.65 -5.95 -23.80
CA TYR A 46 18.36 -6.61 -24.05
C TYR A 46 18.21 -7.02 -25.52
N ASP A 47 18.65 -6.17 -26.45
CA ASP A 47 18.59 -6.44 -27.89
C ASP A 47 19.43 -7.66 -28.31
N LYS A 48 20.44 -8.02 -27.51
CA LYS A 48 21.32 -9.17 -27.75
C LYS A 48 20.79 -10.47 -27.12
N LEU A 49 19.73 -10.42 -26.32
CA LEU A 49 19.17 -11.61 -25.69
C LEU A 49 18.45 -12.45 -26.73
N THR A 50 18.91 -13.69 -26.91
CA THR A 50 18.22 -14.69 -27.73
C THR A 50 16.93 -15.17 -27.05
N LYS A 51 15.99 -15.70 -27.84
CA LYS A 51 14.77 -16.36 -27.30
C LYS A 51 15.05 -17.39 -26.20
N ASN A 52 16.14 -18.16 -26.32
CA ASN A 52 16.50 -19.15 -25.29
C ASN A 52 16.95 -18.48 -23.99
N SER A 53 17.75 -17.40 -24.10
CA SER A 53 18.16 -16.60 -22.94
C SER A 53 16.97 -15.93 -22.26
N LEU A 54 16.05 -15.33 -23.04
CA LEU A 54 14.82 -14.73 -22.53
C LEU A 54 13.95 -15.76 -21.83
N THR A 55 13.76 -16.94 -22.43
CA THR A 55 13.00 -18.05 -21.83
C THR A 55 13.61 -18.46 -20.49
N LYS A 56 14.94 -18.63 -20.44
CA LYS A 56 15.64 -19.01 -19.22
C LYS A 56 15.48 -17.96 -18.11
N SER A 57 15.66 -16.68 -18.44
CA SER A 57 15.49 -15.57 -17.49
C SER A 57 14.07 -15.51 -16.95
N LEU A 58 13.06 -15.51 -17.84
CA LEU A 58 11.65 -15.46 -17.43
C LEU A 58 11.21 -16.69 -16.62
N LYS A 59 11.71 -17.89 -16.95
CA LYS A 59 11.45 -19.10 -16.15
C LYS A 59 12.09 -19.03 -14.77
N ALA A 60 13.30 -18.46 -14.66
CA ALA A 60 13.99 -18.34 -13.37
C ALA A 60 13.24 -17.45 -12.37
N ILE A 61 12.45 -16.49 -12.86
CA ILE A 61 11.63 -15.59 -12.05
C ILE A 61 10.14 -15.97 -12.05
N ASN A 62 9.78 -17.11 -12.65
CA ASN A 62 8.40 -17.63 -12.75
C ASN A 62 7.42 -16.69 -13.51
N GLU A 63 7.90 -16.01 -14.55
CA GLU A 63 7.13 -15.05 -15.37
C GLU A 63 7.09 -15.43 -16.86
N HIS A 64 7.46 -16.68 -17.18
CA HIS A 64 7.42 -17.20 -18.54
C HIS A 64 6.00 -17.60 -18.96
N ILE A 65 5.58 -17.13 -20.13
CA ILE A 65 4.30 -17.51 -20.76
C ILE A 65 4.59 -18.33 -22.01
N GLU A 66 3.93 -19.49 -22.12
CA GLU A 66 4.04 -20.34 -23.30
C GLU A 66 3.41 -19.67 -24.53
N GLY A 67 4.08 -19.77 -25.67
CA GLY A 67 3.61 -19.20 -26.94
C GLY A 67 3.86 -17.71 -27.12
N GLU A 68 4.40 -17.02 -26.12
CA GLU A 68 4.79 -15.62 -26.21
C GLU A 68 5.91 -15.41 -27.26
N ASN A 69 5.82 -14.31 -28.00
CA ASN A 69 6.82 -13.98 -29.01
C ASN A 69 8.07 -13.33 -28.38
N GLU A 70 9.17 -13.25 -29.13
CA GLU A 70 10.46 -12.82 -28.59
C GLU A 70 10.47 -11.35 -28.14
N ASP A 71 9.74 -10.48 -28.84
CA ASP A 71 9.67 -9.06 -28.53
C ASP A 71 8.84 -8.82 -27.25
N GLU A 72 7.70 -9.50 -27.12
CA GLU A 72 6.88 -9.49 -25.90
C GLU A 72 7.67 -10.00 -24.68
N MET A 73 8.42 -11.09 -24.84
CA MET A 73 9.28 -11.62 -23.78
C MET A 73 10.36 -10.62 -23.36
N ARG A 74 10.96 -9.90 -24.32
CA ARG A 74 12.00 -8.91 -24.06
C ARG A 74 11.43 -7.70 -23.33
N ASP A 75 10.30 -7.19 -23.80
CA ASP A 75 9.61 -6.06 -23.17
C ASP A 75 9.16 -6.40 -21.75
N ARG A 76 8.61 -7.59 -21.54
CA ARG A 76 8.23 -8.06 -20.20
C ARG A 76 9.44 -8.17 -19.28
N LEU A 77 10.50 -8.84 -19.72
CA LEU A 77 11.70 -8.98 -18.88
C LEU A 77 12.25 -7.60 -18.49
N LYS A 78 12.32 -6.68 -19.45
CA LYS A 78 12.75 -5.31 -19.21
C LYS A 78 11.85 -4.56 -18.23
N ASP A 79 10.54 -4.69 -18.36
CA ASP A 79 9.57 -4.06 -17.45
C ASP A 79 9.74 -4.59 -16.02
N ILE A 80 9.87 -5.90 -15.85
CA ILE A 80 10.07 -6.53 -14.53
C ILE A 80 11.42 -6.10 -13.92
N GLU A 81 12.51 -6.22 -14.68
CA GLU A 81 13.87 -5.92 -14.17
C GLU A 81 14.07 -4.43 -13.88
N SER A 82 13.29 -3.54 -14.51
CA SER A 82 13.29 -2.09 -14.25
C SER A 82 12.22 -1.64 -13.25
N THR A 83 11.46 -2.55 -12.65
CA THR A 83 10.41 -2.22 -11.68
C THR A 83 10.79 -2.67 -10.27
N ARG A 84 11.11 -1.72 -9.40
CA ARG A 84 11.37 -2.03 -7.98
C ARG A 84 10.07 -1.97 -7.19
N HIS A 85 9.94 -2.86 -6.22
CA HIS A 85 8.79 -2.88 -5.33
C HIS A 85 9.14 -2.25 -3.98
N LEU A 86 8.47 -1.17 -3.61
CA LEU A 86 8.63 -0.56 -2.29
C LEU A 86 7.67 -1.20 -1.30
N LYS A 87 8.15 -1.39 -0.07
CA LYS A 87 7.33 -1.70 1.09
C LYS A 87 7.31 -0.52 2.04
N MET A 88 6.14 -0.22 2.62
CA MET A 88 6.02 0.79 3.66
C MET A 88 5.50 0.17 4.95
N TRP A 89 6.19 0.46 6.04
CA TRP A 89 5.84 0.06 7.39
C TRP A 89 5.44 1.29 8.17
N HIS A 90 4.54 1.15 9.13
CA HIS A 90 4.31 2.21 10.08
C HIS A 90 3.97 1.62 11.43
N ASP A 91 4.27 2.36 12.49
CA ASP A 91 3.97 1.94 13.84
C ASP A 91 3.63 3.13 14.73
N LEU A 92 2.98 2.82 15.83
CA LEU A 92 2.57 3.76 16.85
C LEU A 92 3.29 3.43 18.14
N SER A 93 3.93 4.42 18.71
CA SER A 93 4.50 4.32 20.05
C SER A 93 4.01 5.48 20.89
N THR A 94 3.85 5.24 22.18
CA THR A 94 3.53 6.30 23.15
C THR A 94 4.76 6.51 24.01
N ILE A 95 5.27 7.74 24.02
CA ILE A 95 6.40 8.16 24.86
C ILE A 95 5.85 9.18 25.84
N ALA A 96 5.88 8.89 27.14
CA ALA A 96 5.39 9.78 28.20
C ALA A 96 3.98 10.36 27.92
N ASN A 97 3.03 9.49 27.53
CA ASN A 97 1.65 9.84 27.15
C ASN A 97 1.49 10.64 25.84
N HIS A 98 2.58 10.91 25.13
CA HIS A 98 2.54 11.49 23.78
C HIS A 98 2.65 10.38 22.74
N GLY A 99 1.60 10.23 21.93
CA GLY A 99 1.62 9.30 20.81
C GLY A 99 2.48 9.82 19.67
N HIS A 100 3.23 8.91 19.06
CA HIS A 100 4.09 9.13 17.93
C HIS A 100 3.72 8.13 16.84
N LEU A 101 3.72 8.60 15.61
CA LEU A 101 3.50 7.82 14.41
C LEU A 101 4.78 7.86 13.58
N VAL A 102 5.33 6.68 13.30
CA VAL A 102 6.51 6.52 12.45
C VAL A 102 6.09 5.78 11.21
N PHE A 103 6.42 6.33 10.04
CA PHE A 103 6.37 5.65 8.76
C PHE A 103 7.79 5.40 8.27
N MET A 104 8.02 4.19 7.77
CA MET A 104 9.25 3.79 7.12
C MET A 104 8.96 3.24 5.74
N VAL A 105 9.90 3.39 4.81
CA VAL A 105 9.85 2.81 3.47
C VAL A 105 11.13 2.02 3.23
N SER A 106 11.05 0.91 2.51
CA SER A 106 12.20 0.11 2.08
C SER A 106 11.92 -0.51 0.74
N CYS A 107 12.97 -0.93 0.03
CA CYS A 107 12.82 -1.70 -1.19
C CYS A 107 12.60 -3.16 -0.80
N LEU A 108 11.81 -3.89 -1.58
CA LEU A 108 11.74 -5.32 -1.49
C LEU A 108 12.83 -5.92 -2.34
N TYR A 109 13.59 -6.80 -1.71
CA TYR A 109 14.43 -7.73 -2.42
C TYR A 109 13.57 -8.61 -3.33
N ASP A 110 13.94 -8.62 -4.60
CA ASP A 110 13.29 -9.33 -5.69
C ASP A 110 14.40 -9.88 -6.59
N LEU A 111 14.35 -11.17 -6.92
CA LEU A 111 15.37 -11.85 -7.72
C LEU A 111 15.40 -11.40 -9.18
N ALA A 112 14.28 -10.88 -9.69
CA ALA A 112 14.25 -10.31 -11.03
C ALA A 112 15.07 -9.01 -11.08
N VAL A 113 14.98 -8.20 -10.03
CA VAL A 113 15.61 -6.88 -9.98
C VAL A 113 17.02 -6.94 -9.39
N HIS A 114 17.29 -7.84 -8.44
CA HIS A 114 18.50 -7.86 -7.64
C HIS A 114 19.27 -9.18 -7.79
N TYR A 115 20.59 -9.10 -7.63
CA TYR A 115 21.44 -10.28 -7.52
C TYR A 115 21.18 -11.03 -6.22
N THR A 116 21.31 -12.36 -6.27
CA THR A 116 21.52 -13.13 -5.05
C THR A 116 22.85 -12.77 -4.40
N THR A 117 22.93 -13.02 -3.10
CA THR A 117 24.19 -12.92 -2.36
C THR A 117 25.30 -13.73 -3.02
N GLU A 118 25.01 -14.96 -3.45
CA GLU A 118 25.99 -15.82 -4.13
C GLU A 118 26.46 -15.25 -5.48
N GLU A 119 25.52 -14.81 -6.33
CA GLU A 119 25.88 -14.20 -7.62
C GLU A 119 26.74 -12.95 -7.43
N TYR A 120 26.35 -12.07 -6.50
CA TYR A 120 27.10 -10.86 -6.23
C TYR A 120 28.51 -11.17 -5.68
N GLN A 121 28.62 -12.15 -4.78
CA GLN A 121 29.90 -12.63 -4.25
C GLN A 121 30.80 -13.15 -5.36
N ASN A 122 30.26 -13.93 -6.30
CA ASN A 122 31.02 -14.47 -7.43
C ASN A 122 31.46 -13.37 -8.41
N LEU A 123 30.63 -12.32 -8.60
CA LEU A 123 30.94 -11.21 -9.49
C LEU A 123 32.00 -10.25 -8.92
N THR A 124 31.96 -9.97 -7.61
CA THR A 124 32.80 -8.91 -7.01
C THR A 124 33.87 -9.43 -6.06
N GLY A 125 33.86 -10.72 -5.70
CA GLY A 125 34.71 -11.31 -4.67
C GLY A 125 34.37 -10.90 -3.22
N ASN A 126 33.29 -10.14 -3.00
CA ASN A 126 32.94 -9.63 -1.67
C ASN A 126 32.12 -10.66 -0.87
N LYS A 127 32.81 -11.52 -0.12
CA LYS A 127 32.20 -12.63 0.65
C LYS A 127 31.35 -12.23 1.87
N ASN A 128 31.41 -10.97 2.32
CA ASN A 128 30.79 -10.53 3.58
C ASN A 128 29.63 -9.56 3.33
N ILE A 129 28.72 -9.93 2.43
CA ILE A 129 27.56 -9.12 2.12
C ILE A 129 26.30 -9.98 2.05
N ASP A 130 25.22 -9.46 2.59
CA ASP A 130 23.86 -9.98 2.43
C ASP A 130 23.08 -8.94 1.61
N ILE A 131 22.76 -9.30 0.37
CA ILE A 131 22.11 -8.37 -0.56
C ILE A 131 20.69 -8.05 -0.11
N GLN A 132 19.95 -9.05 0.37
CA GLN A 132 18.58 -8.85 0.83
C GLN A 132 18.56 -7.88 2.02
N MET A 133 19.46 -8.05 2.99
CA MET A 133 19.56 -7.12 4.13
C MET A 133 19.88 -5.68 3.67
N LYS A 134 20.78 -5.51 2.71
CA LYS A 134 21.14 -4.17 2.20
C LYS A 134 20.01 -3.52 1.42
N VAL A 135 19.35 -4.26 0.53
CA VAL A 135 18.21 -3.75 -0.27
C VAL A 135 17.02 -3.42 0.62
N GLN A 136 16.74 -4.25 1.63
CA GLN A 136 15.58 -4.06 2.51
C GLN A 136 15.85 -3.14 3.71
N THR A 137 16.97 -2.42 3.75
CA THR A 137 17.24 -1.44 4.81
C THR A 137 16.18 -0.34 4.78
N PRO A 138 15.47 -0.09 5.90
CA PRO A 138 14.37 0.87 5.93
C PRO A 138 14.85 2.31 6.13
N GLU A 139 14.23 3.22 5.39
CA GLU A 139 14.40 4.67 5.48
C GLU A 139 13.21 5.27 6.25
N VAL A 140 13.51 6.26 7.10
CA VAL A 140 12.47 7.00 7.82
C VAL A 140 11.76 7.94 6.86
N TYR A 141 10.46 7.77 6.70
CA TYR A 141 9.64 8.59 5.82
C TYR A 141 8.96 9.74 6.56
N ILE A 142 8.16 9.43 7.59
CA ILE A 142 7.46 10.43 8.39
C ILE A 142 7.63 10.05 9.86
N VAL A 143 8.00 11.02 10.69
CA VAL A 143 7.86 10.93 12.15
C VAL A 143 6.99 12.08 12.59
N ALA A 144 5.89 11.78 13.28
CA ALA A 144 4.95 12.82 13.63
C ALA A 144 4.25 12.53 14.96
N ARG A 145 3.82 13.60 15.65
CA ARG A 145 3.03 13.47 16.88
C ARG A 145 1.58 13.12 16.52
N SER A 146 1.14 11.94 16.92
CA SER A 146 -0.22 11.46 16.64
C SER A 146 -0.75 10.78 17.87
N GLY A 147 -1.95 11.14 18.32
CA GLY A 147 -2.64 10.28 19.28
C GLY A 147 -2.91 8.89 18.68
N SER A 148 -3.24 7.94 19.55
CA SER A 148 -3.40 6.53 19.18
C SER A 148 -4.73 6.22 18.48
N SER A 149 -5.61 7.21 18.32
CA SER A 149 -6.91 7.01 17.68
C SER A 149 -6.79 6.82 16.16
N ASP A 150 -7.73 6.08 15.58
CA ASP A 150 -7.81 5.96 14.12
C ASP A 150 -7.99 7.33 13.45
N VAL A 151 -8.71 8.27 14.08
CA VAL A 151 -9.00 9.59 13.50
C VAL A 151 -7.72 10.42 13.37
N GLU A 152 -6.86 10.40 14.38
CA GLU A 152 -5.60 11.14 14.37
C GLU A 152 -4.59 10.53 13.38
N GLN A 153 -4.53 9.20 13.27
CA GLN A 153 -3.68 8.57 12.26
C GLN A 153 -4.08 8.94 10.82
N LEU A 154 -5.37 9.18 10.62
CA LEU A 154 -5.93 9.58 9.34
C LEU A 154 -5.70 11.06 9.02
N SER A 155 -5.26 11.90 9.96
CA SER A 155 -4.92 13.29 9.60
C SER A 155 -3.75 13.32 8.60
N TYR A 156 -2.83 12.35 8.67
CA TYR A 156 -1.67 12.21 7.77
C TYR A 156 -1.98 11.61 6.40
N ILE A 157 -3.25 11.57 5.99
CA ILE A 157 -3.64 11.14 4.65
C ILE A 157 -3.12 12.12 3.59
N ASP A 158 -3.44 13.40 3.76
CA ASP A 158 -3.20 14.38 2.70
C ASP A 158 -1.70 14.50 2.42
N THR A 159 -0.91 14.54 3.50
CA THR A 159 0.56 14.49 3.47
C THR A 159 1.10 13.27 2.71
N ARG A 160 0.42 12.11 2.79
CA ARG A 160 0.85 10.89 2.07
C ARG A 160 0.34 10.85 0.64
N LEU A 161 -0.89 11.31 0.38
CA LEU A 161 -1.45 11.40 -0.98
C LEU A 161 -0.65 12.34 -1.87
N GLU A 162 -0.15 13.45 -1.31
CA GLU A 162 0.80 14.34 -1.98
C GLU A 162 2.02 13.55 -2.48
N CYS A 163 2.71 12.82 -1.59
CA CYS A 163 3.90 12.06 -1.95
C CYS A 163 3.62 10.86 -2.87
N LEU A 164 2.41 10.31 -2.88
CA LEU A 164 2.04 9.25 -3.82
C LEU A 164 1.97 9.76 -5.27
N GLN A 165 1.85 11.07 -5.49
CA GLN A 165 1.95 11.63 -6.84
C GLN A 165 3.36 11.44 -7.42
N ASP A 166 4.39 11.54 -6.58
CA ASP A 166 5.78 11.37 -6.97
C ASP A 166 6.08 9.94 -7.44
N MET A 167 5.29 8.95 -7.02
CA MET A 167 5.45 7.55 -7.47
C MET A 167 5.31 7.38 -8.99
N LYS A 168 4.68 8.35 -9.69
CA LYS A 168 4.61 8.36 -11.15
C LYS A 168 5.95 8.71 -11.81
N ALA A 169 6.84 9.39 -11.09
CA ALA A 169 8.16 9.75 -11.59
C ALA A 169 9.03 8.49 -11.69
N LYS A 170 9.55 8.24 -12.90
CA LYS A 170 10.61 7.27 -13.12
C LYS A 170 11.93 7.85 -12.63
N LEU A 171 12.76 7.00 -12.05
CA LEU A 171 14.07 7.39 -11.54
C LEU A 171 15.14 6.96 -12.51
N GLN A 172 16.09 7.85 -12.77
CA GLN A 172 17.20 7.52 -13.66
C GLN A 172 18.34 6.90 -12.88
N THR A 173 18.84 5.78 -13.39
CA THR A 173 20.02 5.09 -12.88
C THR A 173 21.28 5.80 -13.41
N LYS A 174 22.45 5.58 -12.79
CA LYS A 174 23.74 6.08 -13.32
C LYS A 174 24.05 5.47 -14.69
N SER A 175 23.55 4.27 -14.95
CA SER A 175 23.63 3.60 -16.26
C SER A 175 22.68 4.19 -17.32
N GLY A 176 21.83 5.15 -16.96
CA GLY A 176 20.93 5.86 -17.87
C GLY A 176 19.58 5.17 -18.11
N ASN A 177 19.30 4.06 -17.41
CA ASN A 177 18.01 3.38 -17.43
C ASN A 177 16.98 4.13 -16.58
N ASN A 178 15.70 3.95 -16.91
CA ASN A 178 14.60 4.52 -16.15
C ASN A 178 13.92 3.42 -15.35
N ASP A 179 14.12 3.45 -14.04
CA ASP A 179 13.49 2.52 -13.11
C ASP A 179 12.16 3.08 -12.61
N THR A 180 11.18 2.19 -12.49
CA THR A 180 9.85 2.49 -11.95
C THR A 180 9.77 1.94 -10.54
N ASP A 181 9.19 2.70 -9.61
CA ASP A 181 8.89 2.17 -8.28
C ASP A 181 7.39 1.91 -8.14
N THR A 182 7.05 0.75 -7.57
CA THR A 182 5.67 0.40 -7.24
C THR A 182 5.56 0.06 -5.77
N MET A 183 4.67 0.74 -5.05
CA MET A 183 4.49 0.56 -3.59
C MET A 183 3.63 -0.68 -3.26
N ARG A 184 4.17 -1.89 -3.33
CA ARG A 184 3.36 -3.13 -3.39
C ARG A 184 2.97 -3.73 -2.03
N PHE A 185 3.81 -3.64 -1.00
CA PHE A 185 3.57 -4.36 0.27
C PHE A 185 3.68 -3.47 1.49
N PHE A 186 2.94 -3.78 2.55
CA PHE A 186 3.04 -3.04 3.80
C PHE A 186 3.20 -4.06 4.92
N HIS A 187 4.32 -3.97 5.61
CA HIS A 187 4.59 -4.80 6.78
C HIS A 187 4.14 -4.04 8.03
N GLY A 188 3.71 -4.77 9.05
CA GLY A 188 2.94 -4.31 10.20
C GLY A 188 1.79 -5.31 10.40
N ASP A 189 1.12 -5.31 11.54
CA ASP A 189 -0.01 -6.21 11.86
C ASP A 189 -1.25 -6.04 10.91
N SER A 190 -1.09 -5.46 9.71
CA SER A 190 -2.17 -5.08 8.80
C SER A 190 -1.65 -4.86 7.36
N PRO A 191 -2.13 -5.61 6.33
CA PRO A 191 -1.65 -5.41 4.97
C PRO A 191 -2.26 -4.21 4.23
N ALA A 192 -1.39 -3.61 3.39
CA ALA A 192 -1.56 -2.76 2.20
C ALA A 192 -2.28 -1.39 2.31
N ARG A 193 -1.50 -0.31 2.57
CA ARG A 193 -1.91 1.11 2.47
C ARG A 193 -1.55 1.78 1.13
N GLN A 194 -1.25 1.03 0.06
CA GLN A 194 -1.06 1.62 -1.29
C GLN A 194 -2.32 2.37 -1.76
N LEU A 195 -3.44 1.99 -1.18
CA LEU A 195 -4.78 2.49 -1.48
C LEU A 195 -5.36 3.27 -0.30
N GLU A 196 -4.58 3.46 0.77
CA GLU A 196 -5.04 4.07 2.02
C GLU A 196 -6.31 3.41 2.65
N ALA A 197 -6.75 2.25 2.15
CA ALA A 197 -7.87 1.52 2.71
C ALA A 197 -7.49 1.03 4.11
N GLY A 198 -8.19 1.53 5.11
CA GLY A 198 -7.88 1.35 6.54
C GLY A 198 -7.81 -0.10 7.02
N GLN A 199 -7.48 -0.24 8.31
CA GLN A 199 -7.24 -1.53 8.97
C GLN A 199 -8.45 -2.48 8.88
N GLN A 200 -8.20 -3.74 8.52
CA GLN A 200 -9.12 -4.84 8.80
C GLN A 200 -8.66 -5.58 10.06
N LYS A 201 -9.07 -5.09 11.24
CA LYS A 201 -8.72 -5.74 12.52
C LYS A 201 -9.61 -6.93 12.90
N ARG A 202 -10.64 -7.27 12.10
CA ARG A 202 -11.65 -8.34 12.38
C ARG A 202 -12.35 -8.80 11.10
N GLY A 203 -12.89 -10.02 11.10
CA GLY A 203 -13.75 -10.58 10.05
C GLY A 203 -13.15 -11.77 9.32
N ASN A 204 -13.84 -12.27 8.30
CA ASN A 204 -13.44 -13.47 7.53
C ASN A 204 -12.30 -13.21 6.53
N PHE A 205 -11.67 -12.03 6.53
CA PHE A 205 -10.59 -11.65 5.62
C PHE A 205 -9.58 -10.82 6.44
N TYR A 206 -8.28 -11.06 6.30
CA TYR A 206 -7.26 -10.32 7.07
C TYR A 206 -6.59 -9.21 6.26
N CYS A 207 -6.60 -9.35 4.94
CA CYS A 207 -6.00 -8.40 4.01
C CYS A 207 -7.09 -7.69 3.24
N SER A 208 -7.05 -6.36 3.28
CA SER A 208 -7.98 -5.53 2.52
C SER A 208 -7.81 -5.70 1.00
N GLY A 209 -6.63 -6.15 0.53
CA GLY A 209 -6.30 -6.31 -0.90
C GLY A 209 -6.18 -7.71 -1.45
N CYS A 210 -5.53 -8.66 -0.76
CA CYS A 210 -5.29 -10.00 -1.31
C CYS A 210 -6.52 -10.89 -1.23
N GLY A 211 -7.60 -10.48 -0.57
CA GLY A 211 -8.88 -11.15 -0.70
C GLY A 211 -9.02 -12.58 -0.18
N ALA A 212 -7.93 -13.20 0.25
CA ALA A 212 -7.91 -14.51 0.84
C ALA A 212 -8.74 -14.53 2.12
N ASN A 213 -9.61 -15.54 2.24
CA ASN A 213 -10.37 -15.76 3.47
C ASN A 213 -9.41 -16.09 4.61
N ALA A 214 -9.72 -15.63 5.81
CA ALA A 214 -8.98 -15.90 7.05
C ALA A 214 -8.70 -17.39 7.27
N GLN A 215 -9.64 -18.26 6.88
CA GLN A 215 -9.51 -19.72 6.99
C GLN A 215 -8.53 -20.33 5.98
N GLN A 216 -8.12 -19.57 4.96
CA GLN A 216 -7.22 -20.00 3.89
C GLN A 216 -5.94 -19.16 3.84
N ALA A 217 -5.74 -18.26 4.80
CA ALA A 217 -4.63 -17.29 4.79
C ALA A 217 -3.23 -17.95 4.85
N TYR A 218 -3.14 -19.20 5.31
CA TYR A 218 -1.90 -19.98 5.31
C TYR A 218 -1.60 -20.69 3.97
N GLN A 219 -2.54 -20.69 3.03
CA GLN A 219 -2.38 -21.28 1.70
C GLN A 219 -1.88 -20.19 0.74
N LEU A 220 -0.55 -20.14 0.57
CA LEU A 220 0.12 -19.08 -0.18
C LEU A 220 -0.35 -19.00 -1.64
N ASP A 221 -0.57 -20.14 -2.28
CA ASP A 221 -1.13 -20.29 -3.62
C ASP A 221 -2.51 -19.63 -3.76
N ILE A 222 -3.38 -19.76 -2.75
CA ILE A 222 -4.66 -19.05 -2.70
C ILE A 222 -4.44 -17.54 -2.54
N CYS A 223 -3.53 -17.13 -1.66
CA CYS A 223 -3.21 -15.71 -1.45
C CYS A 223 -2.67 -15.03 -2.71
N PHE A 224 -1.89 -15.73 -3.53
CA PHE A 224 -1.34 -15.21 -4.80
C PHE A 224 -2.36 -15.22 -5.94
N SER A 225 -3.28 -16.20 -5.97
CA SER A 225 -4.31 -16.32 -7.02
C SER A 225 -5.57 -15.48 -6.77
N CYS A 226 -5.77 -14.99 -5.56
CA CYS A 226 -6.93 -14.17 -5.24
C CYS A 226 -6.92 -12.84 -5.99
N HIS A 227 -8.08 -12.51 -6.59
CA HIS A 227 -8.28 -11.24 -7.26
C HIS A 227 -8.07 -10.06 -6.29
N TYR A 228 -7.14 -9.18 -6.66
CA TYR A 228 -6.79 -7.98 -5.93
C TYR A 228 -7.80 -6.87 -6.20
N LEU A 229 -8.40 -6.31 -5.14
CA LEU A 229 -9.30 -5.16 -5.26
C LEU A 229 -8.51 -3.85 -5.30
N SER A 230 -8.68 -3.09 -6.38
CA SER A 230 -8.14 -1.73 -6.50
C SER A 230 -8.81 -0.77 -5.51
N LEU A 231 -8.26 0.44 -5.36
CA LEU A 231 -8.88 1.48 -4.54
C LEU A 231 -10.25 1.85 -5.09
N SER A 232 -10.37 1.95 -6.41
CA SER A 232 -11.61 2.32 -7.09
C SER A 232 -12.70 1.27 -6.84
N ASP A 233 -12.36 -0.02 -6.94
CA ASP A 233 -13.33 -1.10 -6.68
C ASP A 233 -13.89 -1.00 -5.26
N ARG A 234 -13.02 -0.70 -4.29
CA ARG A 234 -13.41 -0.53 -2.89
C ARG A 234 -14.26 0.72 -2.66
N GLN A 235 -13.94 1.83 -3.33
CA GLN A 235 -14.76 3.04 -3.31
C GLN A 235 -16.18 2.73 -3.74
N GLN A 236 -16.34 2.00 -4.86
CA GLN A 236 -17.65 1.65 -5.37
C GLN A 236 -18.43 0.77 -4.39
N ILE A 237 -17.77 -0.22 -3.77
CA ILE A 237 -18.40 -1.07 -2.75
C ILE A 237 -18.90 -0.24 -1.55
N VAL A 238 -18.12 0.71 -1.06
CA VAL A 238 -18.51 1.57 0.06
C VAL A 238 -19.64 2.50 -0.34
N LEU A 239 -19.57 3.11 -1.52
CA LEU A 239 -20.54 4.11 -1.99
C LEU A 239 -21.86 3.52 -2.51
N ALA A 240 -21.94 2.20 -2.71
CA ALA A 240 -23.13 1.56 -3.26
C ALA A 240 -24.41 1.94 -2.50
N GLY A 241 -24.34 2.02 -1.16
CA GLY A 241 -25.48 2.38 -0.32
C GLY A 241 -25.49 3.83 0.20
N PRO A 242 -26.65 4.30 0.69
CA PRO A 242 -26.86 5.67 1.14
C PRO A 242 -26.05 6.05 2.38
N LEU A 243 -25.86 5.13 3.33
CA LEU A 243 -25.09 5.40 4.54
C LEU A 243 -23.60 5.37 4.27
N GLY A 244 -23.13 4.49 3.39
CA GLY A 244 -21.75 4.51 2.92
C GLY A 244 -21.40 5.86 2.27
N ARG A 245 -22.27 6.40 1.41
CA ARG A 245 -22.15 7.75 0.85
C ARG A 245 -22.14 8.84 1.93
N LYS A 246 -23.18 8.88 2.77
CA LYS A 246 -23.36 9.92 3.80
C LYS A 246 -22.19 9.96 4.79
N ASN A 247 -21.84 8.81 5.37
CA ASN A 247 -20.87 8.74 6.45
C ASN A 247 -19.45 8.99 5.95
N SER A 248 -19.20 8.70 4.68
CA SER A 248 -17.94 9.04 4.06
C SER A 248 -17.79 10.52 3.74
N LEU A 249 -18.85 11.20 3.30
CA LEU A 249 -18.87 12.67 3.21
C LEU A 249 -18.62 13.31 4.57
N ALA A 250 -19.15 12.71 5.65
CA ALA A 250 -18.87 13.10 7.03
C ALA A 250 -17.48 12.69 7.53
N LYS A 251 -16.61 12.20 6.64
CA LYS A 251 -15.23 11.76 6.93
C LYS A 251 -15.13 10.69 8.02
N SER A 252 -16.18 9.90 8.26
CA SER A 252 -16.15 8.83 9.26
C SER A 252 -15.13 7.74 8.88
N PRO A 253 -14.20 7.38 9.78
CA PRO A 253 -13.17 6.38 9.49
C PRO A 253 -13.75 4.96 9.35
N LYS A 254 -14.96 4.73 9.88
CA LYS A 254 -15.64 3.44 9.83
C LYS A 254 -17.10 3.70 9.47
N PRO A 255 -17.43 3.88 8.17
CA PRO A 255 -18.72 4.38 7.73
C PRO A 255 -19.90 3.47 8.13
N PHE A 256 -19.65 2.19 8.44
CA PHE A 256 -20.68 1.23 8.85
C PHE A 256 -20.60 0.83 10.33
N LYS A 257 -19.78 1.50 11.14
CA LYS A 257 -19.65 1.17 12.57
C LYS A 257 -20.85 1.68 13.37
N LYS A 258 -21.38 0.83 14.25
CA LYS A 258 -22.48 1.15 15.20
C LYS A 258 -23.79 1.61 14.52
N LEU A 259 -24.06 1.17 13.29
CA LEU A 259 -25.36 1.43 12.66
C LEU A 259 -26.50 0.86 13.52
N LYS A 260 -27.62 1.58 13.56
CA LYS A 260 -28.89 1.11 14.13
C LYS A 260 -29.52 0.07 13.19
N LYS A 261 -30.47 -0.70 13.71
CA LYS A 261 -31.18 -1.72 12.91
C LYS A 261 -31.82 -1.11 11.65
N ASP A 262 -32.53 0.00 11.80
CA ASP A 262 -33.20 0.68 10.66
C ASP A 262 -32.21 1.22 9.62
N GLU A 263 -31.04 1.65 10.09
CA GLU A 263 -29.93 2.10 9.24
C GLU A 263 -29.35 0.93 8.43
N LEU A 264 -29.14 -0.23 9.07
CA LEU A 264 -28.70 -1.45 8.38
C LEU A 264 -29.74 -1.91 7.34
N ILE A 265 -31.03 -1.88 7.70
CA ILE A 265 -32.12 -2.21 6.77
C ILE A 265 -32.08 -1.28 5.56
N ARG A 266 -31.96 0.03 5.78
CA ARG A 266 -31.89 1.03 4.71
C ARG A 266 -30.68 0.82 3.79
N GLU A 267 -29.52 0.55 4.36
CA GLU A 267 -28.29 0.31 3.61
C GLU A 267 -28.37 -0.99 2.78
N LEU A 268 -28.82 -2.09 3.38
CA LEU A 268 -28.96 -3.39 2.73
C LEU A 268 -30.05 -3.41 1.66
N ASN A 269 -31.17 -2.70 1.87
CA ASN A 269 -32.21 -2.56 0.87
C ASN A 269 -31.68 -1.84 -0.38
N ALA A 270 -30.94 -0.74 -0.20
CA ALA A 270 -30.35 -0.01 -1.31
C ALA A 270 -29.30 -0.83 -2.08
N ARG A 271 -28.65 -1.78 -1.39
CA ARG A 271 -27.69 -2.74 -1.97
C ARG A 271 -28.35 -3.98 -2.58
N GLY A 272 -29.68 -4.14 -2.45
CA GLY A 272 -30.41 -5.32 -2.94
C GLY A 272 -30.19 -6.60 -2.15
N ASN A 273 -29.57 -6.52 -0.96
CA ASN A 273 -29.13 -7.67 -0.17
C ASN A 273 -29.81 -7.77 1.20
N TYR A 274 -30.94 -7.08 1.39
CA TYR A 274 -31.71 -7.17 2.62
C TYR A 274 -32.35 -8.55 2.81
N LYS A 275 -31.90 -9.27 3.85
CA LYS A 275 -32.49 -10.53 4.33
C LYS A 275 -32.37 -10.60 5.85
N GLY A 276 -33.40 -11.07 6.53
CA GLY A 276 -33.39 -11.25 7.99
C GLY A 276 -33.93 -10.05 8.77
N ASP A 277 -33.99 -10.21 10.09
CA ASP A 277 -34.66 -9.27 10.99
C ASP A 277 -33.82 -8.94 12.23
N LYS A 278 -32.90 -9.81 12.64
CA LYS A 278 -32.04 -9.53 13.78
C LYS A 278 -30.88 -8.63 13.36
N LYS A 279 -30.55 -7.64 14.19
CA LYS A 279 -29.44 -6.71 13.95
C LYS A 279 -28.13 -7.44 13.62
N ASN A 280 -27.80 -8.48 14.38
CA ASN A 280 -26.57 -9.26 14.18
C ASN A 280 -26.54 -10.01 12.84
N GLU A 281 -27.69 -10.42 12.30
CA GLU A 281 -27.79 -11.05 10.98
C GLU A 281 -27.55 -10.01 9.88
N LEU A 282 -28.18 -8.83 10.01
CA LEU A 282 -27.99 -7.72 9.09
C LEU A 282 -26.54 -7.21 9.09
N GLU A 283 -25.88 -7.14 10.25
CA GLU A 283 -24.46 -6.79 10.34
C GLU A 283 -23.56 -7.82 9.62
N LYS A 284 -23.88 -9.12 9.71
CA LYS A 284 -23.15 -10.16 8.99
C LYS A 284 -23.36 -10.06 7.49
N ILE A 285 -24.60 -9.88 7.03
CA ILE A 285 -24.91 -9.72 5.61
C ILE A 285 -24.23 -8.48 5.04
N LEU A 286 -24.25 -7.36 5.77
CA LEU A 286 -23.54 -6.16 5.34
C LEU A 286 -22.02 -6.39 5.32
N ALA A 287 -21.45 -7.11 6.28
CA ALA A 287 -20.04 -7.46 6.26
C ALA A 287 -19.66 -8.38 5.08
N GLU A 288 -20.55 -9.30 4.70
CA GLU A 288 -20.40 -10.19 3.54
C GLU A 288 -20.63 -9.50 2.21
N ASP A 289 -21.54 -8.53 2.11
CA ASP A 289 -21.75 -7.69 0.93
C ASP A 289 -20.56 -6.77 0.70
N LEU A 290 -20.11 -6.15 1.79
CA LEU A 290 -18.95 -5.28 1.75
C LEU A 290 -17.70 -6.07 1.41
N ARG A 291 -17.65 -7.40 1.64
CA ARG A 291 -16.64 -8.34 1.11
C ARG A 291 -15.28 -7.67 0.83
N ARG A 292 -14.62 -7.16 1.90
CA ARG A 292 -13.32 -6.42 1.92
C ARG A 292 -13.37 -4.86 1.83
N GLY A 293 -14.54 -4.24 1.70
CA GLY A 293 -14.80 -2.79 1.64
C GLY A 293 -15.35 -2.16 2.93
N SER A 294 -15.59 -2.95 3.97
CA SER A 294 -16.25 -2.49 5.21
C SER A 294 -15.41 -1.56 6.08
N THR A 295 -14.11 -1.49 5.81
CA THR A 295 -13.15 -0.68 6.55
C THR A 295 -12.38 0.27 5.65
N SER A 296 -12.87 0.54 4.44
CA SER A 296 -12.41 1.70 3.69
C SER A 296 -12.69 2.92 4.55
N THR A 297 -11.64 3.40 5.19
CA THR A 297 -11.61 4.70 5.81
C THR A 297 -12.10 5.71 4.77
N SER A 298 -12.83 6.71 5.24
CA SER A 298 -13.34 7.88 4.50
C SER A 298 -12.34 8.48 3.49
N ILE A 299 -11.05 8.21 3.67
CA ILE A 299 -9.96 8.21 2.69
C ILE A 299 -10.37 7.95 1.25
N THR A 300 -11.21 6.94 1.05
CA THR A 300 -11.57 6.47 -0.30
C THR A 300 -12.27 7.57 -1.10
N LEU A 301 -12.72 8.67 -0.50
CA LEU A 301 -13.68 9.56 -1.12
C LEU A 301 -13.21 11.00 -1.29
N ARG A 302 -11.92 11.23 -1.04
CA ARG A 302 -11.24 12.40 -1.59
C ARG A 302 -10.93 12.11 -3.05
N LYS A 303 -11.63 12.74 -3.99
CA LYS A 303 -10.98 13.01 -5.30
C LYS A 303 -9.72 13.80 -4.96
N PRO A 304 -8.53 13.41 -5.45
CA PRO A 304 -7.37 14.30 -5.35
C PRO A 304 -7.80 15.64 -5.95
N ASN A 305 -7.81 16.69 -5.14
CA ASN A 305 -8.11 18.02 -5.59
C ASN A 305 -6.87 18.47 -6.37
N ILE A 306 -6.90 18.32 -7.70
CA ILE A 306 -5.77 18.64 -8.60
C ILE A 306 -5.46 20.15 -8.63
N ASN A 307 -6.23 20.98 -7.91
CA ASN A 307 -6.07 22.43 -7.88
C ASN A 307 -5.98 22.97 -6.44
N SER A 308 -4.90 22.71 -5.72
CA SER A 308 -4.53 23.58 -4.58
C SER A 308 -3.10 24.05 -4.73
N PRO A 309 -2.86 25.37 -4.83
CA PRO A 309 -1.54 25.93 -5.05
C PRO A 309 -0.67 25.74 -3.81
N ILE A 310 0.57 25.35 -4.09
CA ILE A 310 1.73 25.43 -3.21
C ILE A 310 1.77 26.82 -2.56
N HIS A 311 1.83 26.88 -1.23
CA HIS A 311 2.47 27.97 -0.48
C HIS A 311 3.21 27.33 0.70
N GLN A 312 4.54 27.22 0.59
CA GLN A 312 5.52 28.15 1.17
C GLN A 312 5.67 27.95 2.68
N LEU A 313 6.65 27.12 3.05
CA LEU A 313 7.79 27.42 3.92
C LEU A 313 8.86 26.35 3.74
#